data_AF-A0A7V3AGJ1-F1
#
_entry.id   AF-A0A7V3AGJ1-F1
#
_cell.length_a   1.000
_cell.length_b   1.000
_cell.length_c   1.000
_cell.angle_alpha   90.00
_cell.angle_beta   90.00
_cell.angle_gamma   90.00
#
_symmetry.space_group_name_H-M   'P 1'
#
loop_
_entity.id
_entity.type
_entity.pdbx_description
1 polymer ?
#
loop_
_entity_poly.entity_id
_entity_poly.type
_entity_poly.pdbx_seq_one_letter_code
_entity_poly.pdbx_strand_id
1 'polypeptide(L)'
;AAGHTYGANGIWQVNTRQQPYGPSPHGNTWGNRPWDEAMALPGSTQLGLGKRILLRFGWPDIEPHQEWISPAADEKNRWGPYAAGIPGRVRIVYSYQIVWGRSLRVKGIEPGVRYSARFIDPSTGEEHDLGAVQPEADGSWLVPQQPELRDWLLVLNA
;
A
#
# COMPACT_ATOMS: atom_id res chain seq x y z
N ALA A 1 -5.20 4.34 -10.84
CA ALA A 1 -4.02 4.48 -11.71
C ALA A 1 -3.70 3.11 -12.32
N ALA A 2 -3.20 3.03 -13.56
CA ALA A 2 -2.89 1.74 -14.20
C ALA A 2 -1.53 1.14 -13.78
N GLY A 3 -0.72 1.90 -13.03
CA GLY A 3 0.59 1.50 -12.51
C GLY A 3 1.25 2.63 -11.71
N HIS A 4 2.54 2.47 -11.42
CA HIS A 4 3.34 3.45 -10.69
C HIS A 4 4.77 3.52 -11.23
N THR A 5 5.37 4.71 -11.22
CA THR A 5 6.77 4.95 -11.60
C THR A 5 7.55 5.39 -10.37
N TYR A 6 8.72 4.80 -10.17
CA TYR A 6 9.63 5.16 -9.09
C TYR A 6 10.71 6.12 -9.58
N GLY A 7 11.16 7.00 -8.69
CA GLY A 7 12.31 7.86 -8.91
C GLY A 7 13.15 8.00 -7.64
N ALA A 8 14.46 8.08 -7.82
CA ALA A 8 15.40 8.45 -6.77
C ALA A 8 16.28 9.59 -7.28
N ASN A 9 16.56 10.58 -6.42
CA ASN A 9 17.27 11.80 -6.78
C ASN A 9 18.58 11.53 -7.55
N GLY A 10 19.44 10.64 -7.05
CA GLY A 10 20.71 10.31 -7.71
C GLY A 10 20.57 9.67 -9.09
N ILE A 11 19.52 8.88 -9.32
CA ILE A 11 19.23 8.25 -10.63
C ILE A 11 18.76 9.30 -11.62
N TRP A 12 17.78 10.12 -11.21
CA TRP A 12 17.18 11.13 -12.07
C TRP A 12 18.19 12.21 -12.50
N GLN A 13 19.13 12.57 -11.63
CA GLN A 13 20.20 13.52 -11.94
C GLN A 13 21.44 12.88 -12.59
N VAL A 14 21.52 11.55 -12.63
CA VAL A 14 22.69 10.80 -13.14
C VAL A 14 23.99 11.22 -12.42
N ASN A 15 23.90 11.51 -11.11
CA ASN A 15 25.03 11.97 -10.31
C ASN A 15 26.16 10.93 -10.34
N THR A 16 27.39 11.34 -10.64
CA THR A 16 28.58 10.51 -10.35
C THR A 16 29.24 11.01 -9.07
N ARG A 17 30.13 10.20 -8.47
CA ARG A 17 30.91 10.64 -7.30
C ARG A 17 31.78 11.85 -7.61
N GLN A 18 32.31 11.93 -8.83
CA GLN A 18 33.21 12.98 -9.28
C GLN A 18 32.46 14.21 -9.80
N GLN A 19 31.25 14.01 -10.34
CA GLN A 19 30.44 15.05 -10.93
C GLN A 19 28.99 14.92 -10.44
N PRO A 20 28.67 15.49 -9.27
CA PRO A 20 27.29 15.74 -8.91
C PRO A 20 26.69 16.79 -9.86
N TYR A 21 25.39 16.69 -10.11
CA TYR A 21 24.65 17.57 -11.02
C TYR A 21 24.70 19.05 -10.62
N GLY A 22 24.90 19.33 -9.33
CA GLY A 22 25.05 20.68 -8.82
C GLY A 22 23.70 21.39 -8.54
N PRO A 23 23.75 22.70 -8.27
CA PRO A 23 22.60 23.46 -7.85
C PRO A 23 21.55 23.59 -8.97
N SER A 24 20.29 23.51 -8.59
CA SER A 24 19.14 23.87 -9.43
C SER A 24 19.19 25.37 -9.76
N PRO A 25 18.39 25.87 -10.72
CA PRO A 25 18.38 27.29 -11.10
C PRO A 25 18.20 28.29 -9.93
N HIS A 26 17.61 27.85 -8.82
CA HIS A 26 17.39 28.64 -7.61
C HIS A 26 18.51 28.48 -6.54
N GLY A 27 19.65 27.88 -6.89
CA GLY A 27 20.84 27.76 -6.05
C GLY A 27 20.91 26.53 -5.12
N ASN A 28 19.80 25.79 -4.97
CA ASN A 28 19.75 24.61 -4.09
C ASN A 28 19.97 23.28 -4.84
N THR A 29 20.63 22.33 -4.19
CA THR A 29 20.81 20.96 -4.69
C THR A 29 19.81 20.00 -4.04
N TRP A 30 19.15 19.17 -4.84
CA TRP A 30 18.19 18.15 -4.38
C TRP A 30 18.85 16.90 -3.77
N GLY A 31 20.16 16.75 -3.97
CA GLY A 31 21.00 15.71 -3.39
C GLY A 31 22.21 15.42 -4.26
N ASN A 32 23.26 14.85 -3.66
CA ASN A 32 24.51 14.50 -4.33
C ASN A 32 24.77 12.98 -4.34
N ARG A 33 23.77 12.16 -3.95
CA ARG A 33 23.93 10.71 -3.93
C ARG A 33 24.25 10.23 -5.36
N PRO A 34 25.33 9.46 -5.55
CA PRO A 34 25.65 8.86 -6.84
C PRO A 34 24.54 7.95 -7.38
N TRP A 35 24.38 7.85 -8.70
CA TRP A 35 23.32 7.06 -9.33
C TRP A 35 23.47 5.57 -9.07
N ASP A 36 24.70 5.07 -9.00
CA ASP A 36 25.04 3.66 -8.75
C ASP A 36 24.72 3.23 -7.30
N GLU A 37 24.75 4.18 -6.36
CA GLU A 37 24.22 3.96 -5.01
C GLU A 37 22.70 4.14 -4.96
N ALA A 38 22.18 5.16 -5.66
CA ALA A 38 20.76 5.48 -5.65
C ALA A 38 19.90 4.36 -6.26
N MET A 39 20.40 3.66 -7.30
CA MET A 39 19.71 2.52 -7.90
C MET A 39 19.53 1.33 -6.94
N ALA A 40 20.39 1.23 -5.93
CA ALA A 40 20.37 0.17 -4.92
C ALA A 40 19.54 0.54 -3.67
N LEU A 41 18.88 1.71 -3.65
CA LEU A 41 18.03 2.09 -2.52
C LEU A 41 16.85 1.13 -2.34
N PRO A 42 16.40 0.89 -1.09
CA PRO A 42 15.32 -0.07 -0.82
C PRO A 42 14.04 0.17 -1.62
N GLY A 43 13.73 1.43 -1.95
CA GLY A 43 12.56 1.79 -2.74
C GLY A 43 12.48 1.13 -4.11
N SER A 44 13.60 0.86 -4.77
CA SER A 44 13.59 0.16 -6.08
C SER A 44 13.17 -1.30 -5.92
N THR A 45 13.69 -1.98 -4.89
CA THR A 45 13.27 -3.34 -4.51
C THR A 45 11.81 -3.38 -4.09
N GLN A 46 11.37 -2.42 -3.27
CA GLN A 46 9.99 -2.31 -2.79
C GLN A 46 8.99 -2.08 -3.92
N LEU A 47 9.35 -1.32 -4.97
CA LEU A 47 8.52 -1.21 -6.18
C LEU A 47 8.30 -2.57 -6.86
N GLY A 48 9.37 -3.36 -6.99
CA GLY A 48 9.30 -4.71 -7.53
C GLY A 48 8.42 -5.64 -6.68
N LEU A 49 8.52 -5.53 -5.36
CA LEU A 49 7.67 -6.25 -4.41
C LEU A 49 6.20 -5.85 -4.55
N GLY A 50 5.89 -4.55 -4.57
CA GLY A 50 4.54 -4.04 -4.75
C GLY A 50 3.88 -4.57 -6.03
N LYS A 51 4.61 -4.56 -7.16
CA LYS A 51 4.14 -5.18 -8.41
C LYS A 51 3.85 -6.67 -8.23
N ARG A 52 4.76 -7.43 -7.61
CA ARG A 52 4.60 -8.88 -7.40
C ARG A 52 3.39 -9.18 -6.52
N ILE A 53 3.17 -8.40 -5.47
CA ILE A 53 2.03 -8.55 -4.55
C ILE A 53 0.72 -8.32 -5.33
N LEU A 54 0.56 -7.18 -6.00
CA LEU A 54 -0.68 -6.82 -6.68
C LEU A 54 -1.05 -7.78 -7.82
N LEU A 55 -0.06 -8.30 -8.55
CA LEU A 55 -0.30 -9.24 -9.65
C LEU A 55 -0.89 -10.59 -9.17
N ARG A 56 -0.73 -10.95 -7.89
CA ARG A 56 -1.37 -12.15 -7.32
C ARG A 56 -2.89 -12.05 -7.28
N PHE A 57 -3.44 -10.84 -7.33
CA PHE A 57 -4.85 -10.57 -7.08
C PHE A 57 -5.61 -10.10 -8.33
N GLY A 58 -5.08 -10.35 -9.52
CA GLY A 58 -5.76 -9.99 -10.77
C GLY A 58 -5.79 -8.48 -11.02
N TRP A 59 -4.66 -7.79 -10.82
CA TRP A 59 -4.51 -6.33 -10.99
C TRP A 59 -5.31 -5.68 -12.14
N PRO A 60 -5.37 -6.24 -13.36
CA PRO A 60 -6.13 -5.62 -14.46
C PRO A 60 -7.63 -5.43 -14.18
N ASP A 61 -8.21 -6.26 -13.31
CA ASP A 61 -9.65 -6.26 -13.00
C ASP A 61 -9.98 -5.51 -11.70
N ILE A 62 -8.97 -4.99 -10.98
CA ILE A 62 -9.16 -4.34 -9.67
C ILE A 62 -9.74 -2.94 -9.84
N GLU A 63 -10.84 -2.66 -9.13
CA GLU A 63 -11.48 -1.35 -9.11
C GLU A 63 -11.37 -0.68 -7.72
N PRO A 64 -11.34 0.66 -7.64
CA PRO A 64 -11.39 1.38 -6.36
C PRO A 64 -12.75 1.21 -5.67
N HIS A 65 -12.73 0.95 -4.36
CA HIS A 65 -13.93 0.74 -3.54
C HIS A 65 -13.79 1.40 -2.16
N GLN A 66 -13.67 2.73 -2.13
CA GLN A 66 -13.49 3.47 -0.87
C GLN A 66 -14.65 3.28 0.11
N GLU A 67 -15.84 2.97 -0.40
CA GLU A 67 -17.02 2.62 0.39
C GLU A 67 -16.86 1.34 1.21
N TRP A 68 -15.88 0.47 0.90
CA TRP A 68 -15.61 -0.77 1.64
C TRP A 68 -14.82 -0.58 2.94
N ILE A 69 -14.36 0.62 3.26
CA ILE A 69 -13.55 0.86 4.46
C ILE A 69 -14.05 2.08 5.24
N SER A 70 -13.88 2.05 6.56
CA SER A 70 -14.19 3.16 7.45
C SER A 70 -13.16 3.25 8.57
N PRO A 71 -12.56 4.42 8.86
CA PRO A 71 -12.61 5.61 8.01
C PRO A 71 -11.96 5.32 6.64
N ALA A 72 -12.37 6.04 5.59
CA ALA A 72 -11.73 5.98 4.28
C ALA A 72 -10.93 7.26 4.03
N ALA A 73 -9.91 7.19 3.19
CA ALA A 73 -9.25 8.38 2.70
C ALA A 73 -10.21 9.22 1.84
N ASP A 74 -10.08 10.54 1.94
CA ASP A 74 -10.82 11.49 1.12
C ASP A 74 -9.95 12.73 0.81
N GLU A 75 -10.55 13.76 0.20
CA GLU A 75 -9.85 14.99 -0.15
C GLU A 75 -9.29 15.75 1.07
N LYS A 76 -9.98 15.64 2.22
CA LYS A 76 -9.62 16.32 3.48
C LYS A 76 -8.61 15.51 4.29
N ASN A 77 -8.69 14.18 4.21
CA ASN A 77 -7.81 13.25 4.88
C ASN A 77 -7.22 12.22 3.89
N ARG A 78 -6.20 12.65 3.15
CA ARG A 78 -5.45 11.80 2.22
C ARG A 78 -4.55 10.76 2.91
N TRP A 79 -4.44 10.82 4.25
CA TRP A 79 -3.67 9.88 5.05
C TRP A 79 -4.53 8.68 5.53
N GLY A 80 -5.83 8.72 5.26
CA GLY A 80 -6.72 7.59 5.52
C GLY A 80 -6.37 6.35 4.69
N PRO A 81 -7.01 5.21 4.99
CA PRO A 81 -6.82 4.00 4.22
C PRO A 81 -7.54 4.07 2.88
N TYR A 82 -6.97 3.43 1.87
CA TYR A 82 -7.53 3.30 0.54
C TYR A 82 -7.95 1.86 0.27
N ALA A 83 -9.19 1.65 -0.17
CA ALA A 83 -9.71 0.33 -0.52
C ALA A 83 -9.95 0.15 -2.03
N ALA A 84 -9.69 -1.07 -2.50
CA ALA A 84 -9.92 -1.51 -3.87
C ALA A 84 -10.10 -3.04 -3.91
N GLY A 85 -10.56 -3.60 -5.01
CA GLY A 85 -10.60 -5.04 -5.19
C GLY A 85 -11.58 -5.48 -6.27
N ILE A 86 -12.05 -6.73 -6.14
CA ILE A 86 -13.01 -7.36 -7.03
C ILE A 86 -14.09 -8.00 -6.14
N PRO A 87 -15.36 -7.57 -6.23
CA PRO A 87 -16.44 -8.08 -5.39
C PRO A 87 -16.51 -9.61 -5.41
N GLY A 88 -16.71 -10.21 -4.23
CA GLY A 88 -16.77 -11.67 -4.07
C GLY A 88 -15.46 -12.44 -4.29
N ARG A 89 -14.34 -11.77 -4.57
CA ARG A 89 -13.03 -12.42 -4.84
C ARG A 89 -11.92 -11.89 -3.95
N VAL A 90 -11.65 -10.60 -4.01
CA VAL A 90 -10.54 -9.99 -3.26
C VAL A 90 -10.87 -8.57 -2.83
N ARG A 91 -10.48 -8.22 -1.61
CA ARG A 91 -10.47 -6.83 -1.14
C ARG A 91 -9.07 -6.49 -0.64
N ILE A 92 -8.55 -5.35 -1.07
CA ILE A 92 -7.23 -4.85 -0.72
C ILE A 92 -7.42 -3.48 -0.08
N VAL A 93 -6.89 -3.31 1.13
CA VAL A 93 -6.88 -2.04 1.84
C VAL A 93 -5.45 -1.66 2.14
N TYR A 94 -4.98 -0.56 1.58
CA TYR A 94 -3.70 0.04 1.95
C TYR A 94 -3.92 1.08 3.04
N SER A 95 -3.20 0.95 4.15
CA SER A 95 -3.27 1.86 5.29
C SER A 95 -1.87 2.35 5.62
N TYR A 96 -1.61 3.64 5.40
CA TYR A 96 -0.30 4.24 5.68
C TYR A 96 -0.05 4.44 7.18
N GLN A 97 -1.12 4.72 7.93
CA GLN A 97 -1.07 4.92 9.37
C GLN A 97 -1.85 3.81 10.06
N ILE A 98 -1.33 3.33 11.18
CA ILE A 98 -2.16 2.59 12.12
C ILE A 98 -3.31 3.47 12.55
N VAL A 99 -4.52 2.96 12.37
CA VAL A 99 -5.70 3.54 12.98
C VAL A 99 -5.70 3.07 14.43
N TRP A 100 -5.27 3.93 15.36
CA TRP A 100 -5.25 3.60 16.78
C TRP A 100 -6.67 3.28 17.28
N GLY A 101 -6.81 2.17 17.99
CA GLY A 101 -8.09 1.66 18.50
C GLY A 101 -8.84 0.76 17.51
N ARG A 102 -10.05 0.33 17.89
CA ARG A 102 -10.95 -0.55 17.10
C ARG A 102 -11.72 0.22 16.01
N SER A 103 -11.04 1.09 15.28
CA SER A 103 -11.68 2.11 14.43
C SER A 103 -11.67 1.76 12.94
N LEU A 104 -10.79 0.85 12.49
CA LEU A 104 -10.78 0.40 11.10
C LEU A 104 -11.80 -0.74 10.88
N ARG A 105 -12.81 -0.48 10.04
CA ARG A 105 -13.84 -1.46 9.68
C ARG A 105 -13.91 -1.65 8.18
N VAL A 106 -13.77 -2.90 7.74
CA VAL A 106 -14.23 -3.30 6.41
C VAL A 106 -15.75 -3.32 6.43
N LYS A 107 -16.40 -2.82 5.38
CA LYS A 107 -17.86 -2.70 5.28
C LYS A 107 -18.40 -3.46 4.07
N GLY A 108 -19.68 -3.81 4.13
CA GLY A 108 -20.41 -4.37 2.99
C GLY A 108 -19.81 -5.69 2.50
N ILE A 109 -19.29 -6.53 3.41
CA ILE A 109 -18.86 -7.89 3.06
C ILE A 109 -20.09 -8.67 2.57
N GLU A 110 -19.96 -9.28 1.39
CA GLU A 110 -21.09 -9.90 0.71
C GLU A 110 -21.63 -11.10 1.51
N PRO A 111 -22.95 -11.22 1.69
CA PRO A 111 -23.54 -12.39 2.33
C PRO A 111 -23.18 -13.68 1.60
N GLY A 112 -22.75 -14.69 2.37
CA GLY A 112 -22.43 -16.02 1.84
C GLY A 112 -21.02 -16.17 1.25
N VAL A 113 -20.26 -15.08 1.10
CA VAL A 113 -18.84 -15.17 0.67
C VAL A 113 -17.95 -15.38 1.88
N ARG A 114 -17.05 -16.37 1.80
CA ARG A 114 -16.14 -16.73 2.90
C ARG A 114 -14.75 -16.17 2.61
N TYR A 115 -14.43 -15.03 3.21
CA TYR A 115 -13.09 -14.46 3.09
C TYR A 115 -12.14 -15.00 4.17
N SER A 116 -10.88 -15.15 3.80
CA SER A 116 -9.74 -15.21 4.72
C SER A 116 -8.96 -13.89 4.64
N ALA A 117 -8.44 -13.40 5.76
CA ALA A 117 -7.73 -12.14 5.83
C ALA A 117 -6.26 -12.33 6.21
N ARG A 118 -5.40 -11.44 5.70
CA ARG A 118 -4.00 -11.33 6.11
C ARG A 118 -3.52 -9.89 6.03
N PHE A 119 -2.55 -9.54 6.85
CA PHE A 119 -1.71 -8.37 6.60
C PHE A 119 -0.51 -8.76 5.74
N ILE A 120 -0.08 -7.85 4.87
CA ILE A 120 1.17 -7.94 4.11
C ILE A 120 1.95 -6.66 4.37
N ASP A 121 3.20 -6.78 4.84
CA ASP A 121 4.13 -5.66 4.94
C ASP A 121 4.55 -5.26 3.51
N PRO A 122 4.19 -4.07 3.00
CA PRO A 122 4.52 -3.66 1.64
C PRO A 122 6.03 -3.42 1.44
N SER A 123 6.80 -3.23 2.52
CA SER A 123 8.24 -3.01 2.50
C SER A 123 9.04 -4.31 2.40
N THR A 124 8.52 -5.42 2.91
CA THR A 124 9.23 -6.72 3.00
C THR A 124 8.54 -7.86 2.24
N GLY A 125 7.21 -7.77 2.08
CA GLY A 125 6.36 -8.83 1.57
C GLY A 125 6.00 -9.90 2.59
N GLU A 126 6.38 -9.73 3.86
CA GLU A 126 6.00 -10.63 4.95
C GLU A 126 4.49 -10.63 5.15
N GLU A 127 3.92 -11.80 5.43
CA GLU A 127 2.49 -11.98 5.61
C GLU A 127 2.15 -12.42 7.03
N HIS A 128 1.14 -11.80 7.61
CA HIS A 128 0.57 -12.18 8.90
C HIS A 128 -0.88 -12.63 8.70
N ASP A 129 -1.12 -13.92 8.88
CA ASP A 129 -2.46 -14.50 8.73
C ASP A 129 -3.39 -14.03 9.86
N LEU A 130 -4.59 -13.60 9.49
CA LEU A 130 -5.66 -13.21 10.41
C LEU A 130 -6.78 -14.26 10.44
N GLY A 131 -6.73 -15.27 9.56
CA GLY A 131 -7.69 -16.34 9.47
C GLY A 131 -9.01 -15.92 8.82
N ALA A 132 -10.07 -16.65 9.14
CA ALA A 132 -11.40 -16.42 8.56
C ALA A 132 -12.01 -15.10 9.03
N VAL A 133 -12.52 -14.32 8.07
CA VAL A 133 -13.28 -13.11 8.35
C VAL A 133 -14.64 -13.47 8.89
N GLN A 134 -15.03 -12.85 10.00
CA GLN A 134 -16.32 -13.06 10.66
C GLN A 134 -17.07 -11.73 10.68
N PRO A 135 -17.84 -11.40 9.62
CA PRO A 135 -18.62 -10.17 9.57
C PRO A 135 -19.70 -10.16 10.65
N GLU A 136 -19.97 -8.97 11.17
CA GLU A 136 -21.16 -8.67 11.94
C GLU A 136 -22.42 -8.75 11.04
N ALA A 137 -23.61 -8.72 11.66
CA ALA A 137 -24.88 -8.87 10.94
C ALA A 137 -25.12 -7.77 9.88
N ASP A 138 -24.48 -6.61 10.01
CA ASP A 138 -24.54 -5.50 9.05
C ASP A 138 -23.53 -5.64 7.90
N GLY A 139 -22.78 -6.75 7.84
CA GLY A 139 -21.74 -6.98 6.84
C GLY A 139 -20.46 -6.19 7.10
N SER A 140 -20.32 -5.56 8.27
CA SER A 140 -19.07 -4.94 8.68
C SER A 140 -18.16 -5.94 9.39
N TRP A 141 -16.85 -5.73 9.30
CA TRP A 141 -15.86 -6.51 10.04
C TRP A 141 -14.85 -5.56 10.65
N LEU A 142 -14.70 -5.68 11.96
CA LEU A 142 -13.67 -4.96 12.69
C LEU A 142 -12.31 -5.56 12.41
N VAL A 143 -11.41 -4.77 11.82
CA VAL A 143 -10.07 -5.22 11.50
C VAL A 143 -9.26 -5.36 12.79
N PRO A 144 -8.55 -6.49 12.99
CA PRO A 144 -7.62 -6.66 14.11
C PRO A 144 -6.53 -5.59 14.13
N GLN A 145 -5.96 -5.36 15.31
CA GLN A 145 -4.83 -4.42 15.45
C GLN A 145 -3.62 -4.91 14.64
N GLN A 146 -2.95 -3.97 13.97
CA GLN A 146 -1.75 -4.26 13.20
C GLN A 146 -0.57 -4.65 14.12
N PRO A 147 0.35 -5.52 13.66
CA PRO A 147 1.48 -5.99 14.47
C PRO A 147 2.45 -4.88 14.91
N GLU A 148 2.75 -3.93 14.01
CA GLU A 148 3.78 -2.90 14.22
C GLU A 148 3.35 -1.55 13.63
N LEU A 149 3.87 -0.45 14.22
CA LEU A 149 3.61 0.95 13.84
C LEU A 149 4.20 1.30 12.45
N ARG A 150 3.58 0.80 11.39
CA ARG A 150 3.96 1.06 9.99
C ARG A 150 2.76 0.93 9.05
N ASP A 151 3.02 1.06 7.76
CA ASP A 151 2.04 0.86 6.71
C ASP A 151 1.77 -0.62 6.46
N TRP A 152 0.53 -0.94 6.09
CA TRP A 152 0.08 -2.31 5.88
C TRP A 152 -0.86 -2.43 4.68
N LEU A 153 -0.74 -3.54 3.96
CA LEU A 153 -1.79 -4.02 3.06
C LEU A 153 -2.62 -5.07 3.81
N LEU A 154 -3.88 -4.77 4.08
CA LEU A 154 -4.86 -5.77 4.48
C LEU A 154 -5.45 -6.39 3.21
N VAL A 155 -5.39 -7.71 3.09
CA VAL A 155 -5.99 -8.45 1.97
C VAL A 155 -7.01 -9.44 2.51
N LEU A 156 -8.23 -9.38 1.96
CA LEU A 156 -9.27 -10.38 2.14
C LEU A 156 -9.40 -11.16 0.83
N ASN A 157 -9.29 -12.49 0.87
CA ASN A 157 -9.42 -13.35 -0.30
C ASN A 157 -10.47 -14.44 -0.04
N ALA A 158 -11.41 -14.58 -0.98
CA ALA A 158 -12.46 -15.60 -0.96
C ALA A 158 -11.98 -16.96 -1.50
#